data_AF-A0A4S2HDH8-F1
#
_entry.id   AF-A0A4S2HDH8-F1
#
_cell.length_a   1.000
_cell.length_b   1.000
_cell.length_c   1.000
_cell.angle_alpha   90.00
_cell.angle_beta   90.00
_cell.angle_gamma   90.00
#
_symmetry.space_group_name_H-M   'P 1'
#
loop_
_entity.id
_entity.type
_entity.pdbx_description
1 polymer ?
#
loop_
_entity_poly.entity_id
_entity_poly.type
_entity_poly.pdbx_seq_one_letter_code
_entity_poly.pdbx_strand_id
1 'polypeptide(L)'
;MSATTTAEFTTFADVNGRGRGRPIVLAGAGNIATKTLRRVRGVTGIVDNNPNLQGQSQAGLEIAKPDTLRALDPRPFVVICTTSFVEVGEQLAGYGFTPGTDFVVSPVLNDLRIIAEMEALEETVLFTCGLPPSEDPEAGGGLYELSIKGARHSFRKVMAGNFHGLKPHGEHFIAIDDERGLITFDRDYTILSTFALPQGARCHGVCWSEEHRKYFIACSYLDAILVYDEDGQEEERIAISRKQARTSEAQHHCNDILVLGDSVYLSMFSATGNWKRDVFDGVVLEYDFAEKRWAGPVISDLWMPHSIDFVDGSLVVLDSLRGRLLKNNAQTIGQFPGFARGLAHDGSRFFIGQSRNRNYSAAMGVSNNIAIDTAITVFDEHTKVSKSFHLPSTVSEIHAIALNTRR
;
A
#
# COMPACT_ATOMS: atom_id res chain seq x y z
N MET A 1 -12.73 -1.49 13.40
CA MET A 1 -11.89 -2.36 14.26
C MET A 1 -12.42 -3.79 14.24
N SER A 2 -11.86 -4.65 13.38
CA SER A 2 -11.99 -6.10 13.57
C SER A 2 -11.14 -6.43 14.80
N ALA A 3 -11.75 -6.97 15.85
CA ALA A 3 -11.01 -7.52 16.97
C ALA A 3 -10.30 -8.77 16.45
N THR A 4 -9.11 -8.58 15.89
CA THR A 4 -8.26 -9.65 15.40
C THR A 4 -7.87 -10.50 16.62
N THR A 5 -8.55 -11.63 16.76
CA THR A 5 -8.18 -12.78 17.60
C THR A 5 -6.82 -13.39 17.20
N THR A 6 -6.11 -12.78 16.25
CA THR A 6 -4.82 -13.21 15.74
C THR A 6 -3.68 -12.66 16.61
N ALA A 7 -3.03 -13.54 17.37
CA ALA A 7 -1.90 -13.16 18.22
C ALA A 7 -0.73 -12.57 17.41
N GLU A 8 -0.05 -11.58 18.01
CA GLU A 8 1.02 -10.75 17.42
C GLU A 8 2.16 -11.54 16.73
N PHE A 9 2.79 -10.93 15.72
CA PHE A 9 4.09 -11.39 15.21
C PHE A 9 5.11 -11.43 16.34
N THR A 10 5.72 -12.60 16.55
CA THR A 10 6.74 -12.77 17.59
C THR A 10 7.99 -13.39 17.03
N THR A 11 9.11 -13.04 17.67
CA THR A 11 10.38 -13.73 17.55
C THR A 11 10.54 -14.72 18.70
N PHE A 12 11.50 -15.64 18.60
CA PHE A 12 11.82 -16.50 19.74
C PHE A 12 12.36 -15.70 20.95
N ALA A 13 12.93 -14.52 20.74
CA ALA A 13 13.33 -13.64 21.82
C ALA A 13 12.11 -13.12 22.59
N ASP A 14 11.06 -12.70 21.87
CA ASP A 14 9.81 -12.23 22.46
C ASP A 14 9.12 -13.33 23.27
N VAL A 15 9.05 -14.54 22.71
CA VAL A 15 8.47 -15.72 23.39
C VAL A 15 9.20 -15.97 24.72
N ASN A 16 10.54 -16.00 24.69
CA ASN A 16 11.34 -16.22 25.90
C ASN A 16 11.25 -15.04 26.90
N GLY A 17 11.05 -13.81 26.41
CA GLY A 17 10.85 -12.62 27.23
C GLY A 17 9.50 -12.65 27.96
N ARG A 18 8.41 -12.87 27.21
CA ARG A 18 7.03 -12.90 27.72
C ARG A 18 6.74 -14.12 28.61
N GLY A 19 7.36 -15.25 28.29
CA GLY A 19 7.27 -16.46 29.12
C GLY A 19 8.13 -16.43 30.39
N ARG A 20 8.94 -15.38 30.61
CA ARG A 20 9.84 -15.32 31.77
C ARG A 20 9.02 -15.27 33.08
N GLY A 21 9.36 -16.18 34.01
CA GLY A 21 8.69 -16.25 35.31
C GLY A 21 7.34 -16.96 35.29
N ARG A 22 6.93 -17.55 34.16
CA ARG A 22 5.72 -18.36 34.01
C ARG A 22 6.08 -19.74 33.45
N PRO A 23 5.32 -20.80 33.77
CA PRO A 23 5.40 -22.06 33.05
C PRO A 23 5.04 -21.84 31.57
N ILE A 24 5.84 -22.35 30.63
CA ILE A 24 5.51 -22.26 29.20
C ILE A 24 4.87 -23.58 28.75
N VAL A 25 3.70 -23.49 28.12
CA VAL A 25 3.00 -24.67 27.57
C VAL A 25 2.85 -24.54 26.06
N LEU A 26 3.12 -25.60 25.31
CA LEU A 26 2.90 -25.61 23.87
C LEU A 26 1.50 -26.12 23.54
N ALA A 27 0.74 -25.38 22.75
CA ALA A 27 -0.58 -25.82 22.27
C ALA A 27 -0.48 -26.36 20.85
N GLY A 28 -0.53 -27.69 20.71
CA GLY A 28 -0.29 -28.43 19.48
C GLY A 28 1.01 -29.23 19.58
N ALA A 29 0.92 -30.55 19.51
CA ALA A 29 2.04 -31.47 19.40
C ALA A 29 2.50 -31.62 17.95
N GLY A 30 3.62 -32.32 17.74
CA GLY A 30 4.20 -32.63 16.43
C GLY A 30 5.41 -31.78 16.05
N ASN A 31 5.60 -31.61 14.74
CA ASN A 31 6.83 -31.04 14.16
C ASN A 31 7.07 -29.58 14.57
N ILE A 32 6.01 -28.76 14.60
CA ILE A 32 6.12 -27.34 14.98
C ILE A 32 6.53 -27.23 16.45
N ALA A 33 5.88 -27.97 17.37
CA ALA A 33 6.30 -28.04 18.77
C ALA A 33 7.74 -28.49 18.92
N THR A 34 8.18 -29.48 18.14
CA THR A 34 9.59 -29.95 18.15
C THR A 34 10.56 -28.83 17.75
N LYS A 35 10.24 -28.05 16.73
CA LYS A 35 11.04 -26.88 16.32
C LYS A 35 11.03 -25.78 17.37
N THR A 36 9.87 -25.50 17.97
CA THR A 36 9.71 -24.51 19.05
C THR A 36 10.52 -24.88 20.29
N LEU A 37 10.47 -26.15 20.73
CA LEU A 37 11.21 -26.67 21.89
C LEU A 37 12.72 -26.45 21.78
N ARG A 38 13.29 -26.47 20.58
CA ARG A 38 14.73 -26.22 20.36
C ARG A 38 15.15 -24.78 20.63
N ARG A 39 14.20 -23.84 20.67
CA ARG A 39 14.45 -22.39 20.72
C ARG A 39 13.85 -21.71 21.95
N VAL A 40 12.84 -22.33 22.57
CA VAL A 40 12.13 -21.81 23.74
C VAL A 40 12.57 -22.58 24.99
N ARG A 41 12.99 -21.86 26.03
CA ARG A 41 13.41 -22.46 27.30
C ARG A 41 12.27 -22.44 28.31
N GLY A 42 12.28 -23.36 29.28
CA GLY A 42 11.27 -23.38 30.35
C GLY A 42 9.90 -23.91 29.92
N VAL A 43 9.85 -24.70 28.84
CA VAL A 43 8.63 -25.42 28.45
C VAL A 43 8.37 -26.54 29.46
N THR A 44 7.19 -26.50 30.08
CA THR A 44 6.78 -27.41 31.15
C THR A 44 5.69 -28.40 30.72
N GLY A 45 5.08 -28.22 29.54
CA GLY A 45 4.02 -29.12 29.07
C GLY A 45 3.62 -28.90 27.61
N ILE A 46 2.86 -29.86 27.09
CA ILE A 46 2.25 -29.80 25.76
C ILE A 46 0.76 -30.13 25.95
N VAL A 47 -0.12 -29.40 25.26
CA VAL A 47 -1.54 -29.73 25.16
C VAL A 47 -1.94 -29.88 23.70
N ASP A 48 -2.87 -30.78 23.40
CA ASP A 48 -3.35 -30.98 22.02
C ASP A 48 -4.85 -31.32 21.97
N ASN A 49 -5.57 -30.73 21.01
CA ASN A 49 -6.99 -30.99 20.79
C ASN A 49 -7.26 -32.40 20.23
N ASN A 50 -6.28 -33.04 19.59
CA ASN A 50 -6.41 -34.38 19.03
C ASN A 50 -6.40 -35.45 20.14
N PRO A 51 -7.54 -36.16 20.38
CA PRO A 51 -7.63 -37.16 21.43
C PRO A 51 -6.64 -38.32 21.27
N ASN A 52 -6.22 -38.60 20.03
CA ASN A 52 -5.28 -39.69 19.74
C ASN A 52 -3.85 -39.39 20.24
N LEU A 53 -3.52 -38.11 20.44
CA LEU A 53 -2.20 -37.69 20.93
C LEU A 53 -2.18 -37.52 22.46
N GLN A 54 -3.34 -37.41 23.10
CA GLN A 54 -3.44 -37.18 24.54
C GLN A 54 -2.96 -38.42 25.32
N GLY A 55 -2.18 -38.20 26.37
CA GLY A 55 -1.50 -39.25 27.15
C GLY A 55 -0.25 -39.84 26.50
N GLN A 56 0.04 -39.48 25.24
CA GLN A 56 1.33 -39.79 24.61
C GLN A 56 2.42 -38.83 25.12
N SER A 57 3.69 -39.14 24.82
CA SER A 57 4.81 -38.26 25.15
C SER A 57 5.50 -37.71 23.90
N GLN A 58 5.89 -36.44 23.96
CA GLN A 58 6.77 -35.81 22.98
C GLN A 58 7.91 -35.08 23.71
N ALA A 59 9.15 -35.41 23.33
CA ALA A 59 10.36 -34.85 23.95
C ALA A 59 10.39 -34.98 25.48
N GLY A 60 9.82 -36.07 26.01
CA GLY A 60 9.76 -36.33 27.46
C GLY A 60 8.65 -35.58 28.20
N LEU A 61 7.80 -34.81 27.51
CA LEU A 61 6.62 -34.16 28.07
C LEU A 61 5.36 -34.94 27.71
N GLU A 62 4.47 -35.15 28.67
CA GLU A 62 3.15 -35.73 28.41
C GLU A 62 2.25 -34.72 27.67
N ILE A 63 1.49 -35.20 26.69
CA ILE A 63 0.54 -34.41 25.92
C ILE A 63 -0.81 -34.45 26.65
N ALA A 64 -1.22 -33.33 27.24
CA ALA A 64 -2.45 -33.22 28.01
C ALA A 64 -3.63 -32.67 27.17
N LYS A 65 -4.83 -32.73 27.76
CA LYS A 65 -6.03 -32.09 27.21
C LYS A 65 -5.97 -30.56 27.38
N PRO A 66 -6.40 -29.74 26.40
CA PRO A 66 -6.32 -28.28 26.52
C PRO A 66 -7.09 -27.69 27.71
N ASP A 67 -8.21 -28.27 28.12
CA ASP A 67 -8.97 -27.79 29.29
C ASP A 67 -8.16 -27.85 30.60
N THR A 68 -7.09 -28.66 30.67
CA THR A 68 -6.19 -28.69 31.84
C THR A 68 -5.51 -27.34 32.09
N LEU A 69 -5.37 -26.50 31.05
CA LEU A 69 -4.82 -25.14 31.17
C LEU A 69 -5.60 -24.26 32.15
N ARG A 70 -6.91 -24.51 32.32
CA ARG A 70 -7.78 -23.73 33.21
C ARG A 70 -7.43 -23.93 34.69
N ALA A 71 -6.82 -25.06 35.03
CA ALA A 71 -6.53 -25.46 36.41
C ALA A 71 -5.08 -25.16 36.84
N LEU A 72 -4.23 -24.63 35.94
CA LEU A 72 -2.82 -24.40 36.22
C LEU A 72 -2.60 -23.07 36.97
N ASP A 73 -1.87 -23.14 38.08
CA ASP A 73 -1.42 -22.01 38.89
C ASP A 73 0.09 -22.17 39.21
N PRO A 74 0.96 -21.21 38.88
CA PRO A 74 0.68 -19.95 38.17
C PRO A 74 0.20 -20.17 36.73
N ARG A 75 -0.66 -19.27 36.24
CA ARG A 75 -1.20 -19.32 34.88
C ARG A 75 -0.07 -19.40 33.84
N PRO A 76 -0.07 -20.40 32.95
CA PRO A 76 1.01 -20.58 32.00
C PRO A 76 1.00 -19.51 30.92
N PHE A 77 2.15 -19.32 30.26
CA PHE A 77 2.23 -18.64 28.98
C PHE A 77 2.16 -19.69 27.86
N VAL A 78 1.22 -19.55 26.93
CA VAL A 78 0.95 -20.58 25.92
C VAL A 78 1.56 -20.20 24.57
N VAL A 79 2.25 -21.14 23.91
CA VAL A 79 2.79 -20.97 22.56
C VAL A 79 2.06 -21.91 21.60
N ILE A 80 1.26 -21.35 20.71
CA ILE A 80 0.48 -22.12 19.73
C ILE A 80 1.43 -22.70 18.67
N CYS A 81 1.42 -24.02 18.55
CA CYS A 81 2.30 -24.83 17.72
C CYS A 81 1.53 -25.68 16.70
N THR A 82 0.36 -25.22 16.25
CA THR A 82 -0.45 -25.88 15.22
C THR A 82 -0.85 -24.90 14.12
N THR A 83 -1.11 -25.40 12.91
CA THR A 83 -1.62 -24.60 11.79
C THR A 83 -3.06 -24.15 12.00
N SER A 84 -3.82 -24.79 12.88
CA SER A 84 -5.14 -24.33 13.35
C SER A 84 -5.02 -23.26 14.45
N PHE A 85 -4.12 -22.29 14.24
CA PHE A 85 -3.78 -21.31 15.27
C PHE A 85 -4.90 -20.30 15.53
N VAL A 86 -5.80 -20.08 14.57
CA VAL A 86 -6.98 -19.22 14.75
C VAL A 86 -7.94 -19.90 15.72
N GLU A 87 -8.31 -21.14 15.47
CA GLU A 87 -9.26 -21.90 16.30
C GLU A 87 -8.69 -22.16 17.71
N VAL A 88 -7.39 -22.45 17.81
CA VAL A 88 -6.72 -22.57 19.12
C VAL A 88 -6.65 -21.22 19.83
N GLY A 89 -6.43 -20.12 19.12
CA GLY A 89 -6.47 -18.78 19.70
C GLY A 89 -7.83 -18.43 20.29
N GLU A 90 -8.91 -18.72 19.56
CA GLU A 90 -10.29 -18.55 20.02
C GLU A 90 -10.62 -19.45 21.22
N GLN A 91 -10.15 -20.71 21.19
CA GLN A 91 -10.29 -21.63 22.32
C GLN A 91 -9.60 -21.09 23.58
N LEU A 92 -8.35 -20.61 23.47
CA LEU A 92 -7.60 -20.02 24.57
C LEU A 92 -8.28 -18.74 25.10
N ALA A 93 -8.81 -17.90 24.20
CA ALA A 93 -9.62 -16.75 24.61
C ALA A 93 -10.88 -17.18 25.38
N GLY A 94 -11.56 -18.24 24.95
CA GLY A 94 -12.67 -18.88 25.67
C GLY A 94 -12.25 -19.52 27.01
N TYR A 95 -10.96 -19.74 27.22
CA TYR A 95 -10.38 -20.17 28.51
C TYR A 95 -10.03 -18.97 29.41
N GLY A 96 -10.24 -17.74 28.92
CA GLY A 96 -9.92 -16.50 29.60
C GLY A 96 -8.47 -16.06 29.43
N PHE A 97 -7.72 -16.64 28.48
CA PHE A 97 -6.37 -16.19 28.14
C PHE A 97 -6.44 -14.97 27.22
N THR A 98 -5.57 -13.99 27.42
CA THR A 98 -5.49 -12.80 26.57
C THR A 98 -4.42 -12.97 25.47
N PRO A 99 -4.75 -12.77 24.17
CA PRO A 99 -3.75 -12.78 23.10
C PRO A 99 -2.62 -11.78 23.36
N GLY A 100 -1.39 -12.13 23.00
CA GLY A 100 -0.20 -11.29 23.19
C GLY A 100 0.34 -11.26 24.62
N THR A 101 -0.54 -11.35 25.62
CA THR A 101 -0.17 -11.34 27.04
C THR A 101 0.00 -12.75 27.61
N ASP A 102 -0.98 -13.62 27.40
CA ASP A 102 -1.00 -14.98 27.91
C ASP A 102 -0.63 -16.03 26.87
N PHE A 103 -0.79 -15.70 25.58
CA PHE A 103 -0.40 -16.61 24.52
C PHE A 103 0.02 -15.92 23.23
N VAL A 104 0.84 -16.62 22.45
CA VAL A 104 1.33 -16.20 21.13
C VAL A 104 1.40 -17.39 20.18
N VAL A 105 1.42 -17.12 18.87
CA VAL A 105 1.72 -18.16 17.87
C VAL A 105 3.23 -18.37 17.82
N SER A 106 3.67 -19.63 17.71
CA SER A 106 5.08 -19.96 17.54
C SER A 106 5.68 -19.22 16.33
N PRO A 107 6.87 -18.62 16.45
CA PRO A 107 7.58 -18.01 15.32
C PRO A 107 7.84 -18.95 14.15
N VAL A 108 7.77 -20.27 14.36
CA VAL A 108 7.85 -21.30 13.30
C VAL A 108 6.70 -21.19 12.29
N LEU A 109 5.57 -20.59 12.70
CA LEU A 109 4.37 -20.44 11.89
C LEU A 109 4.22 -19.04 11.27
N ASN A 110 5.21 -18.15 11.44
CA ASN A 110 5.12 -16.78 10.92
C ASN A 110 4.82 -16.73 9.41
N ASP A 111 5.42 -17.65 8.63
CA ASP A 111 5.19 -17.76 7.18
C ASP A 111 3.73 -18.12 6.84
N LEU A 112 3.13 -19.06 7.58
CA LEU A 112 1.73 -19.43 7.36
C LEU A 112 0.77 -18.36 7.87
N ARG A 113 1.14 -17.61 8.91
CA ARG A 113 0.31 -16.51 9.40
C ARG A 113 0.24 -15.37 8.38
N ILE A 114 1.37 -14.94 7.81
CA ILE A 114 1.34 -13.87 6.81
C ILE A 114 0.52 -14.26 5.58
N ILE A 115 0.59 -15.52 5.16
CA ILE A 115 -0.25 -16.04 4.07
C ILE A 115 -1.73 -15.94 4.47
N ALA A 116 -2.12 -16.45 5.63
CA ALA A 116 -3.50 -16.40 6.10
C ALA A 116 -4.03 -14.95 6.22
N GLU A 117 -3.20 -14.02 6.71
CA GLU A 117 -3.55 -12.60 6.80
C GLU A 117 -3.74 -11.93 5.42
N MET A 118 -2.92 -12.27 4.44
CA MET A 118 -3.07 -11.81 3.06
C MET A 118 -4.27 -12.46 2.36
N GLU A 119 -4.57 -13.71 2.69
CA GLU A 119 -5.72 -14.46 2.19
C GLU A 119 -7.04 -13.99 2.80
N ALA A 120 -7.04 -13.49 4.03
CA ALA A 120 -8.19 -12.95 4.74
C ALA A 120 -8.40 -11.44 4.55
N LEU A 121 -7.59 -10.79 3.71
CA LEU A 121 -7.71 -9.34 3.44
C LEU A 121 -9.13 -8.96 3.01
N GLU A 122 -9.70 -7.96 3.65
CA GLU A 122 -10.94 -7.30 3.23
C GLU A 122 -10.66 -5.81 3.06
N GLU A 123 -10.87 -5.29 1.85
CA GLU A 123 -10.59 -3.89 1.54
C GLU A 123 -11.40 -3.44 0.31
N THR A 124 -11.76 -2.16 0.27
CA THR A 124 -12.32 -1.51 -0.94
C THR A 124 -11.31 -0.52 -1.47
N VAL A 125 -10.80 -0.76 -2.68
CA VAL A 125 -9.75 0.04 -3.31
C VAL A 125 -10.33 0.80 -4.49
N LEU A 126 -10.16 2.12 -4.51
CA LEU A 126 -10.47 2.97 -5.66
C LEU A 126 -9.23 3.16 -6.52
N PHE A 127 -9.41 3.20 -7.84
CA PHE A 127 -8.33 3.49 -8.76
C PHE A 127 -8.81 4.17 -10.04
N THR A 128 -7.92 4.91 -10.68
CA THR A 128 -8.22 5.69 -11.89
C THR A 128 -7.57 5.11 -13.13
N CYS A 129 -8.28 5.20 -14.26
CA CYS A 129 -7.82 4.77 -15.57
C CYS A 129 -7.97 5.91 -16.58
N GLY A 130 -6.85 6.29 -17.21
CA GLY A 130 -6.77 7.40 -18.17
C GLY A 130 -6.96 7.00 -19.64
N LEU A 131 -7.51 5.81 -19.89
CA LEU A 131 -7.90 5.39 -21.24
C LEU A 131 -9.08 6.24 -21.76
N PRO A 132 -9.38 6.21 -23.07
CA PRO A 132 -10.61 6.79 -23.58
C PRO A 132 -11.84 6.22 -22.86
N PRO A 133 -12.84 7.07 -22.53
CA PRO A 133 -14.05 6.62 -21.84
C PRO A 133 -14.81 5.58 -22.69
N SER A 134 -15.49 4.66 -21.99
CA SER A 134 -16.33 3.62 -22.58
C SER A 134 -17.52 3.39 -21.65
N GLU A 135 -18.68 3.06 -22.22
CA GLU A 135 -19.88 2.69 -21.44
C GLU A 135 -19.81 1.27 -20.88
N ASP A 136 -18.85 0.46 -21.34
CA ASP A 136 -18.62 -0.88 -20.80
C ASP A 136 -18.14 -0.77 -19.33
N PRO A 137 -18.85 -1.39 -18.37
CA PRO A 137 -18.52 -1.32 -16.94
C PRO A 137 -17.18 -1.99 -16.60
N GLU A 138 -16.61 -2.81 -17.48
CA GLU A 138 -15.37 -3.56 -17.28
C GLU A 138 -14.25 -3.14 -18.25
N ALA A 139 -14.40 -2.04 -19.00
CA ALA A 139 -13.42 -1.60 -20.00
C ALA A 139 -13.29 -0.09 -20.13
N GLY A 140 -12.13 0.41 -20.60
CA GLY A 140 -11.91 1.81 -20.94
C GLY A 140 -11.52 2.71 -19.77
N GLY A 141 -11.65 4.02 -19.96
CA GLY A 141 -11.36 5.04 -18.95
C GLY A 141 -12.44 5.11 -17.87
N GLY A 142 -12.02 5.47 -16.66
CA GLY A 142 -12.94 5.70 -15.56
C GLY A 142 -12.29 5.71 -14.18
N LEU A 143 -13.13 6.00 -13.20
CA LEU A 143 -12.91 5.66 -11.79
C LEU A 143 -13.50 4.27 -11.55
N TYR A 144 -12.72 3.41 -10.91
CA TYR A 144 -13.06 2.02 -10.62
C TYR A 144 -12.98 1.72 -9.13
N GLU A 145 -13.76 0.73 -8.71
CA GLU A 145 -13.74 0.14 -7.38
C GLU A 145 -13.33 -1.33 -7.50
N LEU A 146 -12.33 -1.75 -6.74
CA LEU A 146 -11.94 -3.15 -6.50
C LEU A 146 -12.37 -3.52 -5.07
N SER A 147 -13.28 -4.49 -4.95
CA SER A 147 -13.68 -5.07 -3.67
C SER A 147 -12.91 -6.37 -3.45
N ILE A 148 -12.19 -6.44 -2.33
CA ILE A 148 -11.46 -7.62 -1.87
C ILE A 148 -12.19 -8.16 -0.64
N LYS A 149 -12.56 -9.45 -0.66
CA LYS A 149 -13.23 -10.18 0.43
C LYS A 149 -12.60 -11.55 0.59
N GLY A 150 -11.45 -11.56 1.27
CA GLY A 150 -10.61 -12.72 1.47
C GLY A 150 -10.13 -13.35 0.16
N ALA A 151 -10.65 -14.54 -0.15
CA ALA A 151 -10.35 -15.28 -1.38
C ALA A 151 -11.10 -14.76 -2.61
N ARG A 152 -12.15 -13.96 -2.43
CA ARG A 152 -12.96 -13.41 -3.54
C ARG A 152 -12.58 -11.96 -3.79
N HIS A 153 -12.56 -11.57 -5.05
CA HIS A 153 -12.44 -10.18 -5.44
C HIS A 153 -13.30 -9.92 -6.68
N SER A 154 -13.73 -8.67 -6.83
CA SER A 154 -14.47 -8.19 -7.99
C SER A 154 -14.14 -6.73 -8.20
N PHE A 155 -14.19 -6.24 -9.43
CA PHE A 155 -14.03 -4.83 -9.72
C PHE A 155 -15.21 -4.33 -10.56
N ARG A 156 -15.47 -3.03 -10.53
CA ARG A 156 -16.47 -2.37 -11.39
C ARG A 156 -16.08 -0.93 -11.66
N LYS A 157 -16.48 -0.40 -12.80
CA LYS A 157 -16.46 1.04 -13.04
C LYS A 157 -17.56 1.72 -12.24
N VAL A 158 -17.20 2.75 -11.49
CA VAL A 158 -18.15 3.59 -10.74
C VAL A 158 -18.43 4.90 -11.46
N MET A 159 -17.50 5.37 -12.30
CA MET A 159 -17.68 6.59 -13.09
C MET A 159 -16.91 6.48 -14.42
N ALA A 160 -17.58 6.67 -15.55
CA ALA A 160 -16.90 6.81 -16.85
C ALA A 160 -16.24 8.18 -16.98
N GLY A 161 -15.10 8.23 -17.66
CA GLY A 161 -14.31 9.46 -17.84
C GLY A 161 -12.86 9.15 -18.17
N ASN A 162 -12.04 10.18 -18.31
CA ASN A 162 -10.59 10.02 -18.44
C ASN A 162 -9.95 10.50 -17.14
N PHE A 163 -9.69 9.55 -16.24
CA PHE A 163 -9.28 9.85 -14.88
C PHE A 163 -7.78 9.69 -14.67
N HIS A 164 -7.18 10.65 -13.96
CA HIS A 164 -5.78 10.64 -13.59
C HIS A 164 -5.60 10.66 -12.07
N GLY A 165 -5.35 11.82 -11.46
CA GLY A 165 -5.12 11.95 -10.02
C GLY A 165 -6.32 11.49 -9.19
N LEU A 166 -6.04 10.92 -8.02
CA LEU A 166 -7.02 10.54 -7.00
C LEU A 166 -6.34 10.60 -5.65
N LYS A 167 -6.92 11.36 -4.70
CA LYS A 167 -6.45 11.42 -3.31
C LYS A 167 -7.64 11.47 -2.34
N PRO A 168 -7.51 10.90 -1.14
CA PRO A 168 -8.42 11.21 -0.03
C PRO A 168 -8.43 12.70 0.29
N HIS A 169 -9.58 13.23 0.70
CA HIS A 169 -9.78 14.62 1.08
C HIS A 169 -10.83 14.69 2.20
N GLY A 170 -10.37 14.67 3.46
CA GLY A 170 -11.25 14.51 4.62
C GLY A 170 -12.08 13.23 4.54
N GLU A 171 -13.41 13.35 4.62
CA GLU A 171 -14.38 12.25 4.46
C GLU A 171 -14.74 11.96 2.99
N HIS A 172 -14.11 12.68 2.05
CA HIS A 172 -14.38 12.65 0.62
C HIS A 172 -13.13 12.24 -0.16
N PHE A 173 -13.25 12.29 -1.48
CA PHE A 173 -12.15 12.12 -2.41
C PHE A 173 -12.12 13.25 -3.40
N ILE A 174 -10.92 13.58 -3.86
CA ILE A 174 -10.71 14.44 -5.01
C ILE A 174 -10.07 13.66 -6.15
N ALA A 175 -10.51 13.91 -7.37
CA ALA A 175 -9.95 13.30 -8.56
C ALA A 175 -9.89 14.26 -9.74
N ILE A 176 -9.01 13.95 -10.69
CA ILE A 176 -8.87 14.69 -11.94
C ILE A 176 -9.53 13.89 -13.06
N ASP A 177 -10.49 14.51 -13.74
CA ASP A 177 -11.13 14.02 -14.95
C ASP A 177 -10.89 15.04 -16.08
N ASP A 178 -10.38 14.60 -17.23
CA ASP A 178 -10.00 15.53 -18.32
C ASP A 178 -11.19 16.37 -18.84
N GLU A 179 -12.43 15.89 -18.70
CA GLU A 179 -13.63 16.59 -19.16
C GLU A 179 -14.24 17.51 -18.08
N ARG A 180 -14.38 17.00 -16.85
CA ARG A 180 -15.01 17.74 -15.74
C ARG A 180 -14.05 18.64 -14.96
N GLY A 181 -12.74 18.41 -15.07
CA GLY A 181 -11.72 19.08 -14.27
C GLY A 181 -11.46 18.39 -12.94
N LEU A 182 -11.34 19.17 -11.85
CA LEU A 182 -11.22 18.60 -10.51
C LEU A 182 -12.62 18.31 -9.98
N ILE A 183 -12.84 17.07 -9.54
CA ILE A 183 -14.09 16.65 -8.92
C ILE A 183 -13.86 16.29 -7.45
N THR A 184 -14.82 16.66 -6.60
CA THR A 184 -14.93 16.17 -5.22
C THR A 184 -16.14 15.26 -5.13
N PHE A 185 -15.98 14.08 -4.53
CA PHE A 185 -17.07 13.11 -4.40
C PHE A 185 -17.02 12.35 -3.08
N ASP A 186 -18.19 11.90 -2.62
CA ASP A 186 -18.32 11.12 -1.40
C ASP A 186 -18.04 9.62 -1.60
N ARG A 187 -18.13 8.85 -0.52
CA ARG A 187 -17.87 7.40 -0.53
C ARG A 187 -18.92 6.59 -1.30
N ASP A 188 -20.08 7.18 -1.57
CA ASP A 188 -21.17 6.60 -2.36
C ASP A 188 -21.10 7.05 -3.84
N TYR A 189 -19.99 7.69 -4.23
CA TYR A 189 -19.70 8.17 -5.57
C TYR A 189 -20.57 9.35 -6.03
N THR A 190 -21.24 10.02 -5.10
CA THR A 190 -21.98 11.25 -5.40
C THR A 190 -20.98 12.40 -5.56
N ILE A 191 -21.01 13.06 -6.73
CA ILE A 191 -20.23 14.27 -6.97
C ILE A 191 -20.82 15.42 -6.13
N LEU A 192 -19.99 16.01 -5.29
CA LEU A 192 -20.35 17.10 -4.39
C LEU A 192 -20.02 18.46 -5.00
N SER A 193 -18.89 18.57 -5.68
CA SER A 193 -18.45 19.79 -6.36
C SER A 193 -17.51 19.48 -7.51
N THR A 194 -17.42 20.41 -8.45
CA THR A 194 -16.52 20.35 -9.61
C THR A 194 -16.04 21.75 -9.98
N PHE A 195 -14.80 21.89 -10.42
CA PHE A 195 -14.38 23.07 -11.16
C PHE A 195 -13.51 22.70 -12.36
N ALA A 196 -13.66 23.48 -13.43
CA ALA A 196 -12.99 23.24 -14.69
C ALA A 196 -11.49 23.52 -14.58
N LEU A 197 -10.69 22.67 -15.22
CA LEU A 197 -9.25 22.86 -15.37
C LEU A 197 -8.91 23.34 -16.79
N PRO A 198 -7.75 23.97 -17.01
CA PRO A 198 -7.42 24.53 -18.32
C PRO A 198 -7.32 23.43 -19.39
N GLN A 199 -7.93 23.68 -20.54
CA GLN A 199 -7.89 22.74 -21.65
C GLN A 199 -6.45 22.46 -22.09
N GLY A 200 -6.13 21.20 -22.36
CA GLY A 200 -4.81 20.78 -22.80
C GLY A 200 -3.74 20.81 -21.69
N ALA A 201 -4.11 21.05 -20.43
CA ALA A 201 -3.16 21.05 -19.32
C ALA A 201 -2.58 19.66 -19.01
N ARG A 202 -3.34 18.60 -19.33
CA ARG A 202 -3.03 17.21 -18.98
C ARG A 202 -2.69 17.11 -17.49
N CYS A 203 -3.68 17.44 -16.66
CA CYS A 203 -3.55 17.40 -15.21
C CYS A 203 -3.43 15.94 -14.77
N HIS A 204 -2.36 15.60 -14.04
CA HIS A 204 -2.11 14.25 -13.58
C HIS A 204 -2.29 14.19 -12.05
N GLY A 205 -1.30 14.66 -11.28
CA GLY A 205 -1.34 14.66 -9.82
C GLY A 205 -2.20 15.77 -9.23
N VAL A 206 -2.79 15.50 -8.07
CA VAL A 206 -3.55 16.48 -7.27
C VAL A 206 -3.25 16.28 -5.79
N CYS A 207 -3.14 17.36 -5.05
CA CYS A 207 -3.01 17.36 -3.60
C CYS A 207 -3.77 18.55 -3.00
N TRP A 208 -4.42 18.33 -1.86
CA TRP A 208 -5.02 19.38 -1.06
C TRP A 208 -4.10 19.74 0.10
N SER A 209 -3.88 21.04 0.33
CA SER A 209 -3.20 21.52 1.53
C SER A 209 -4.22 22.07 2.51
N GLU A 210 -4.37 21.40 3.66
CA GLU A 210 -5.21 21.89 4.76
C GLU A 210 -4.70 23.21 5.33
N GLU A 211 -3.37 23.38 5.39
CA GLU A 211 -2.72 24.58 5.93
C GLU A 211 -2.95 25.80 5.04
N HIS A 212 -2.77 25.64 3.73
CA HIS A 212 -2.91 26.73 2.78
C HIS A 212 -4.33 26.91 2.26
N ARG A 213 -5.22 25.94 2.50
CA ARG A 213 -6.59 25.89 1.96
C ARG A 213 -6.61 25.99 0.44
N LYS A 214 -5.73 25.21 -0.22
CA LYS A 214 -5.50 25.26 -1.68
C LYS A 214 -5.32 23.88 -2.29
N TYR A 215 -5.78 23.75 -3.53
CA TYR A 215 -5.45 22.61 -4.39
C TYR A 215 -4.17 22.89 -5.16
N PHE A 216 -3.29 21.88 -5.21
CA PHE A 216 -2.07 21.88 -5.99
C PHE A 216 -2.17 20.79 -7.05
N ILE A 217 -2.03 21.15 -8.32
CA ILE A 217 -2.26 20.25 -9.46
C ILE A 217 -1.02 20.22 -10.35
N ALA A 218 -0.47 19.02 -10.57
CA ALA A 218 0.64 18.81 -11.48
C ALA A 218 0.13 18.66 -12.92
N CYS A 219 0.67 19.47 -13.84
CA CYS A 219 0.24 19.49 -15.24
C CYS A 219 1.36 19.04 -16.18
N SER A 220 1.21 17.85 -16.77
CA SER A 220 2.26 17.25 -17.61
C SER A 220 2.49 17.99 -18.92
N TYR A 221 1.48 18.67 -19.46
CA TYR A 221 1.60 19.42 -20.73
C TYR A 221 1.93 20.90 -20.54
N LEU A 222 1.78 21.42 -19.32
CA LEU A 222 2.13 22.79 -18.99
C LEU A 222 3.53 22.93 -18.40
N ASP A 223 4.15 21.83 -17.95
CA ASP A 223 5.33 21.88 -17.08
C ASP A 223 5.14 22.93 -15.97
N ALA A 224 4.05 22.77 -15.24
CA ALA A 224 3.69 23.68 -14.16
C ALA A 224 2.91 22.97 -13.06
N ILE A 225 2.91 23.60 -11.90
CA ILE A 225 1.93 23.38 -10.83
C ILE A 225 0.91 24.49 -10.92
N LEU A 226 -0.37 24.14 -10.97
CA LEU A 226 -1.47 25.09 -10.83
C LEU A 226 -1.95 25.06 -9.38
N VAL A 227 -2.19 26.25 -8.83
CA VAL A 227 -2.68 26.44 -7.47
C VAL A 227 -4.06 27.08 -7.53
N TYR A 228 -5.04 26.40 -6.96
CA TYR A 228 -6.43 26.85 -6.90
C TYR A 228 -6.86 27.08 -5.45
N ASP A 229 -7.71 28.08 -5.23
CA ASP A 229 -8.43 28.23 -3.97
C ASP A 229 -9.56 27.17 -3.83
N GLU A 230 -10.29 27.22 -2.72
CA GLU A 230 -11.37 26.27 -2.44
C GLU A 230 -12.57 26.41 -3.39
N ASP A 231 -12.75 27.61 -3.92
CA ASP A 231 -13.85 27.98 -4.82
C ASP A 231 -13.51 27.66 -6.29
N GLY A 232 -12.32 27.09 -6.55
CA GLY A 232 -11.87 26.67 -7.86
C GLY A 232 -11.34 27.80 -8.75
N GLN A 233 -10.90 28.93 -8.17
CA GLN A 233 -10.21 30.00 -8.89
C GLN A 233 -8.70 29.76 -8.91
N GLU A 234 -8.08 29.88 -10.10
CA GLU A 234 -6.61 29.77 -10.24
C GLU A 234 -5.95 31.01 -9.62
N GLU A 235 -5.18 30.82 -8.55
CA GLU A 235 -4.47 31.90 -7.88
C GLU A 235 -3.02 32.03 -8.33
N GLU A 236 -2.36 30.89 -8.57
CA GLU A 236 -0.93 30.87 -8.88
C GLU A 236 -0.58 29.76 -9.88
N ARG A 237 0.41 30.06 -10.73
CA ARG A 237 0.96 29.12 -11.71
C ARG A 237 2.47 29.09 -11.56
N ILE A 238 2.99 27.96 -11.09
CA ILE A 238 4.41 27.77 -10.80
C ILE A 238 5.03 26.97 -11.94
N ALA A 239 5.81 27.64 -12.79
CA ALA A 239 6.51 26.97 -13.90
C ALA A 239 7.71 26.16 -13.39
N ILE A 240 7.89 24.93 -13.91
CA ILE A 240 9.07 24.11 -13.59
C ILE A 240 10.35 24.76 -14.12
N SER A 241 10.29 25.28 -15.35
CA SER A 241 11.40 26.02 -15.95
C SER A 241 10.93 26.97 -17.05
N ARG A 242 11.87 27.76 -17.58
CA ARG A 242 11.62 28.61 -18.75
C ARG A 242 11.53 27.83 -20.07
N LYS A 243 11.71 26.50 -20.07
CA LYS A 243 11.75 25.73 -21.32
C LYS A 243 10.42 25.71 -22.03
N GLN A 244 9.32 25.41 -21.35
CA GLN A 244 7.99 25.38 -21.95
C GLN A 244 7.67 26.72 -22.63
N ALA A 245 7.96 27.84 -21.97
CA ALA A 245 7.75 29.18 -22.54
C ALA A 245 8.58 29.45 -23.80
N ARG A 246 9.77 28.82 -23.94
CA ARG A 246 10.64 28.95 -25.12
C ARG A 246 10.28 28.00 -26.25
N THR A 247 9.80 26.80 -25.93
CA THR A 247 9.57 25.72 -26.91
C THR A 247 8.10 25.51 -27.24
N SER A 248 7.19 26.16 -26.50
CA SER A 248 5.74 25.96 -26.58
C SER A 248 5.30 24.50 -26.35
N GLU A 249 6.15 23.72 -25.69
CA GLU A 249 5.94 22.29 -25.46
C GLU A 249 6.51 21.90 -24.10
N ALA A 250 5.81 21.03 -23.37
CA ALA A 250 6.35 20.39 -22.18
C ALA A 250 7.64 19.61 -22.46
N GLN A 251 8.61 19.78 -21.57
CA GLN A 251 9.95 19.22 -21.59
C GLN A 251 10.24 18.37 -20.35
N HIS A 252 9.49 18.50 -19.25
CA HIS A 252 9.80 17.81 -17.97
C HIS A 252 8.90 16.59 -17.69
N HIS A 253 7.62 16.65 -18.11
CA HIS A 253 6.60 15.62 -17.86
C HIS A 253 6.40 15.35 -16.36
N CYS A 254 5.64 16.24 -15.73
CA CYS A 254 5.25 16.15 -14.32
C CYS A 254 4.20 15.05 -14.13
N ASN A 255 4.28 14.25 -13.06
CA ASN A 255 3.36 13.15 -12.81
C ASN A 255 2.50 13.39 -11.57
N ASP A 256 3.08 13.31 -10.38
CA ASP A 256 2.32 13.37 -9.12
C ASP A 256 2.87 14.43 -8.18
N ILE A 257 2.04 14.86 -7.23
CA ILE A 257 2.31 15.99 -6.34
C ILE A 257 1.89 15.69 -4.91
N LEU A 258 2.68 16.20 -3.97
CA LEU A 258 2.45 16.09 -2.53
C LEU A 258 2.79 17.42 -1.86
N VAL A 259 1.96 17.88 -0.93
CA VAL A 259 2.21 19.10 -0.15
C VAL A 259 2.36 18.73 1.31
N LEU A 260 3.45 19.18 1.94
CA LEU A 260 3.72 19.01 3.38
C LEU A 260 4.14 20.37 3.95
N GLY A 261 3.24 21.02 4.69
CA GLY A 261 3.45 22.39 5.14
C GLY A 261 3.69 23.35 3.96
N ASP A 262 4.80 24.07 4.01
CA ASP A 262 5.25 24.97 2.93
C ASP A 262 6.06 24.28 1.83
N SER A 263 6.29 22.97 1.90
CA SER A 263 7.02 22.22 0.87
C SER A 263 6.07 21.54 -0.11
N VAL A 264 6.24 21.82 -1.40
CA VAL A 264 5.55 21.13 -2.49
C VAL A 264 6.52 20.21 -3.23
N TYR A 265 6.24 18.91 -3.18
CA TYR A 265 7.05 17.86 -3.80
C TYR A 265 6.39 17.39 -5.10
N LEU A 266 7.16 17.38 -6.18
CA LEU A 266 6.69 17.05 -7.52
C LEU A 266 7.55 15.95 -8.13
N SER A 267 6.92 14.86 -8.56
CA SER A 267 7.61 13.83 -9.35
C SER A 267 7.57 14.17 -10.85
N MET A 268 8.66 13.90 -11.57
CA MET A 268 8.74 14.15 -13.01
C MET A 268 9.76 13.25 -13.71
N PHE A 269 9.58 13.05 -15.02
CA PHE A 269 10.47 12.17 -15.81
C PHE A 269 11.86 12.74 -16.00
N SER A 270 12.02 14.07 -16.01
CA SER A 270 13.30 14.68 -16.29
C SER A 270 13.46 16.05 -15.64
N ALA A 271 14.41 16.16 -14.71
CA ALA A 271 14.79 17.44 -14.10
C ALA A 271 15.40 18.40 -15.11
N THR A 272 16.28 17.91 -15.99
CA THR A 272 16.87 18.75 -17.04
C THR A 272 15.93 19.03 -18.19
N GLY A 273 14.82 18.31 -18.31
CA GLY A 273 13.83 18.43 -19.36
C GLY A 273 14.30 17.89 -20.72
N ASN A 274 14.81 16.66 -20.73
CA ASN A 274 15.35 15.96 -21.91
C ASN A 274 14.71 14.57 -22.13
N TRP A 275 13.60 14.23 -21.47
CA TRP A 275 12.98 12.90 -21.60
C TRP A 275 12.57 12.55 -23.05
N LYS A 276 12.19 13.56 -23.86
CA LYS A 276 11.91 13.40 -25.30
C LYS A 276 13.14 13.00 -26.14
N ARG A 277 14.34 13.05 -25.54
CA ARG A 277 15.62 12.62 -26.11
C ARG A 277 16.14 11.35 -25.43
N ASP A 278 15.25 10.61 -24.78
CA ASP A 278 15.54 9.40 -24.01
C ASP A 278 16.53 9.61 -22.84
N VAL A 279 16.65 10.85 -22.34
CA VAL A 279 17.40 11.16 -21.12
C VAL A 279 16.42 11.27 -19.95
N PHE A 280 16.31 10.19 -19.18
CA PHE A 280 15.47 10.10 -17.99
C PHE A 280 16.29 10.35 -16.72
N ASP A 281 16.43 11.62 -16.35
CA ASP A 281 17.00 12.09 -15.10
C ASP A 281 15.87 12.48 -14.13
N GLY A 282 14.97 11.52 -13.87
CA GLY A 282 13.78 11.73 -13.08
C GLY A 282 14.10 12.06 -11.62
N VAL A 283 13.23 12.87 -11.01
CA VAL A 283 13.41 13.41 -9.66
C VAL A 283 12.10 13.49 -8.91
N VAL A 284 12.22 13.60 -7.59
CA VAL A 284 11.26 14.34 -6.76
C VAL A 284 11.87 15.71 -6.50
N LEU A 285 11.24 16.75 -7.02
CA LEU A 285 11.69 18.14 -6.92
C LEU A 285 10.88 18.87 -5.85
N GLU A 286 11.56 19.62 -4.98
CA GLU A 286 10.91 20.43 -3.95
C GLU A 286 10.83 21.89 -4.36
N TYR A 287 9.64 22.47 -4.23
CA TYR A 287 9.38 23.89 -4.26
C TYR A 287 9.04 24.38 -2.85
N ASP A 288 9.77 25.39 -2.39
CA ASP A 288 9.48 26.11 -1.17
C ASP A 288 8.39 27.14 -1.48
N PHE A 289 7.19 26.90 -0.96
CA PHE A 289 6.01 27.71 -1.23
C PHE A 289 6.06 29.07 -0.52
N ALA A 290 6.67 29.13 0.66
CA ALA A 290 6.85 30.38 1.41
C ALA A 290 7.86 31.31 0.72
N GLU A 291 9.02 30.77 0.32
CA GLU A 291 10.09 31.52 -0.35
C GLU A 291 9.88 31.66 -1.86
N LYS A 292 8.85 31.01 -2.41
CA LYS A 292 8.49 30.98 -3.83
C LYS A 292 9.66 30.61 -4.75
N ARG A 293 10.39 29.56 -4.39
CA ARG A 293 11.57 29.10 -5.16
C ARG A 293 11.75 27.60 -5.13
N TRP A 294 12.34 27.07 -6.19
CA TRP A 294 12.80 25.68 -6.22
C TRP A 294 13.96 25.49 -5.25
N ALA A 295 13.80 24.58 -4.28
CA ALA A 295 14.87 24.19 -3.36
C ALA A 295 15.88 23.25 -4.04
N GLY A 296 15.38 22.35 -4.89
CA GLY A 296 16.17 21.38 -5.64
C GLY A 296 15.60 19.97 -5.52
N PRO A 297 16.26 18.97 -6.13
CA PRO A 297 15.80 17.59 -6.06
C PRO A 297 16.12 16.98 -4.69
N VAL A 298 15.10 16.43 -4.03
CA VAL A 298 15.24 15.69 -2.76
C VAL A 298 15.44 14.19 -2.99
N ILE A 299 15.00 13.69 -4.15
CA ILE A 299 15.30 12.34 -4.65
C ILE A 299 15.67 12.47 -6.13
N SER A 300 16.74 11.78 -6.56
CA SER A 300 17.28 11.82 -7.93
C SER A 300 17.55 10.40 -8.46
N ASP A 301 17.93 10.30 -9.75
CA ASP A 301 18.17 9.03 -10.45
C ASP A 301 16.94 8.11 -10.47
N LEU A 302 15.76 8.72 -10.64
CA LEU A 302 14.52 7.99 -10.82
C LEU A 302 14.23 7.80 -12.31
N TRP A 303 13.59 6.69 -12.65
CA TRP A 303 13.23 6.37 -14.02
C TRP A 303 11.71 6.37 -14.19
N MET A 304 11.23 7.45 -14.80
CA MET A 304 9.81 7.72 -14.98
C MET A 304 9.03 7.72 -13.66
N PRO A 305 9.45 8.45 -12.60
CA PRO A 305 8.76 8.39 -11.31
C PRO A 305 7.33 8.92 -11.41
N HIS A 306 6.38 8.22 -10.77
CA HIS A 306 4.98 8.62 -10.71
C HIS A 306 4.58 8.94 -9.28
N SER A 307 3.94 8.02 -8.57
CA SER A 307 3.24 8.35 -7.34
C SER A 307 4.19 8.74 -6.22
N ILE A 308 3.82 9.81 -5.50
CA ILE A 308 4.51 10.32 -4.32
C ILE A 308 3.54 10.41 -3.13
N ASP A 309 4.04 10.07 -1.96
CA ASP A 309 3.28 10.19 -0.70
C ASP A 309 4.20 10.37 0.51
N PHE A 310 3.62 10.62 1.68
CA PHE A 310 4.32 10.68 2.96
C PHE A 310 3.74 9.65 3.93
N VAL A 311 4.52 8.62 4.22
CA VAL A 311 4.08 7.46 5.02
C VAL A 311 5.08 7.20 6.13
N ASP A 312 4.58 7.11 7.37
CA ASP A 312 5.36 6.86 8.59
C ASP A 312 6.56 7.79 8.78
N GLY A 313 6.38 9.08 8.45
CA GLY A 313 7.44 10.07 8.61
C GLY A 313 8.49 10.09 7.48
N SER A 314 8.27 9.37 6.38
CA SER A 314 9.17 9.34 5.23
C SER A 314 8.44 9.67 3.94
N LEU A 315 9.11 10.39 3.03
CA LEU A 315 8.72 10.44 1.63
C LEU A 315 8.77 9.02 1.04
N VAL A 316 7.76 8.71 0.23
CA VAL A 316 7.62 7.49 -0.53
C VAL A 316 7.44 7.84 -2.00
N VAL A 317 8.12 7.13 -2.89
CA VAL A 317 7.99 7.34 -4.34
C VAL A 317 8.04 6.02 -5.10
N LEU A 318 7.27 5.93 -6.18
CA LEU A 318 7.36 4.84 -7.15
C LEU A 318 8.32 5.21 -8.29
N ASP A 319 9.45 4.50 -8.37
CA ASP A 319 10.36 4.50 -9.52
C ASP A 319 9.82 3.53 -10.57
N SER A 320 8.88 4.04 -11.38
CA SER A 320 7.86 3.25 -12.07
C SER A 320 8.42 2.26 -13.09
N LEU A 321 9.41 2.66 -13.90
CA LEU A 321 9.95 1.76 -14.92
C LEU A 321 10.75 0.61 -14.28
N ARG A 322 11.46 0.90 -13.18
CA ARG A 322 12.20 -0.12 -12.42
C ARG A 322 11.30 -0.95 -11.50
N GLY A 323 10.03 -0.54 -11.37
CA GLY A 323 9.02 -1.18 -10.52
C GLY A 323 9.35 -1.08 -9.03
N ARG A 324 10.11 -0.06 -8.59
CA ARG A 324 10.57 0.01 -7.20
C ARG A 324 9.70 0.95 -6.36
N LEU A 325 9.38 0.50 -5.15
CA LEU A 325 8.87 1.33 -4.07
C LEU A 325 10.05 1.81 -3.22
N LEU A 326 10.24 3.13 -3.16
CA LEU A 326 11.33 3.76 -2.43
C LEU A 326 10.79 4.45 -1.16
N LYS A 327 11.45 4.24 -0.02
CA LYS A 327 11.15 4.86 1.30
C LYS A 327 12.48 5.05 2.06
N ASN A 328 12.50 5.81 3.15
CA ASN A 328 13.66 5.96 4.05
C ASN A 328 14.95 6.38 3.32
N ASN A 329 14.98 7.62 2.82
CA ASN A 329 16.07 8.15 1.98
C ASN A 329 16.23 7.38 0.65
N ALA A 330 15.11 7.21 -0.05
CA ALA A 330 15.04 6.59 -1.37
C ALA A 330 15.59 5.15 -1.46
N GLN A 331 15.59 4.40 -0.36
CA GLN A 331 15.96 2.99 -0.37
C GLN A 331 14.83 2.13 -0.94
N THR A 332 15.20 1.15 -1.76
CA THR A 332 14.23 0.18 -2.29
C THR A 332 13.71 -0.71 -1.17
N ILE A 333 12.43 -0.60 -0.85
CA ILE A 333 11.76 -1.45 0.14
C ILE A 333 10.92 -2.56 -0.50
N GLY A 334 10.55 -2.41 -1.78
CA GLY A 334 9.85 -3.41 -2.57
C GLY A 334 10.14 -3.23 -4.06
N GLN A 335 10.04 -4.32 -4.83
CA GLN A 335 10.22 -4.30 -6.28
C GLN A 335 9.19 -5.21 -6.96
N PHE A 336 8.52 -4.69 -7.98
CA PHE A 336 7.41 -5.33 -8.68
C PHE A 336 7.73 -5.47 -10.17
N PRO A 337 7.21 -6.50 -10.85
CA PRO A 337 7.58 -6.81 -12.23
C PRO A 337 6.96 -5.88 -13.28
N GLY A 338 5.96 -5.06 -12.91
CA GLY A 338 5.22 -4.19 -13.84
C GLY A 338 5.57 -2.72 -13.67
N PHE A 339 4.91 -1.87 -14.48
CA PHE A 339 5.10 -0.42 -14.43
C PHE A 339 4.36 0.18 -13.21
N ALA A 340 5.09 0.45 -12.13
CA ALA A 340 4.49 0.79 -10.83
C ALA A 340 4.00 2.24 -10.78
N ARG A 341 2.69 2.44 -10.65
CA ARG A 341 2.06 3.76 -10.46
C ARG A 341 0.69 3.62 -9.82
N GLY A 342 0.27 4.62 -9.06
CA GLY A 342 -0.82 4.53 -8.09
C GLY A 342 -0.31 3.91 -6.79
N LEU A 343 -0.54 4.63 -5.68
CA LEU A 343 -0.01 4.28 -4.36
C LEU A 343 -1.05 4.64 -3.30
N ALA A 344 -1.31 3.71 -2.39
CA ALA A 344 -2.01 3.98 -1.13
C ALA A 344 -1.39 3.14 0.00
N HIS A 345 -1.72 3.50 1.25
CA HIS A 345 -1.23 2.80 2.44
C HIS A 345 -2.35 2.65 3.48
N ASP A 346 -2.53 1.45 4.01
CA ASP A 346 -3.58 1.20 5.02
C ASP A 346 -3.15 1.47 6.47
N GLY A 347 -1.88 1.82 6.68
CA GLY A 347 -1.24 1.91 8.00
C GLY A 347 -0.41 0.67 8.34
N SER A 348 -0.53 -0.41 7.57
CA SER A 348 0.27 -1.63 7.68
C SER A 348 0.86 -2.10 6.35
N ARG A 349 0.16 -1.85 5.23
CA ARG A 349 0.45 -2.40 3.91
C ARG A 349 0.33 -1.32 2.85
N PHE A 350 1.17 -1.45 1.84
CA PHE A 350 1.10 -0.65 0.62
C PHE A 350 0.18 -1.30 -0.40
N PHE A 351 -0.53 -0.47 -1.14
CA PHE A 351 -1.32 -0.84 -2.31
C PHE A 351 -0.65 -0.17 -3.51
N ILE A 352 -0.07 -0.97 -4.40
CA ILE A 352 0.70 -0.52 -5.55
C ILE A 352 -0.03 -0.88 -6.82
N GLY A 353 -0.38 0.10 -7.64
CA GLY A 353 -0.88 -0.13 -8.97
C GLY A 353 0.26 -0.50 -9.92
N GLN A 354 0.00 -1.45 -10.81
CA GLN A 354 0.90 -1.83 -11.89
C GLN A 354 0.13 -1.72 -13.18
N SER A 355 0.55 -0.81 -14.05
CA SER A 355 -0.03 -0.67 -15.39
C SER A 355 0.67 -1.57 -16.39
N ARG A 356 -0.01 -1.87 -17.51
CA ARG A 356 0.62 -2.57 -18.63
C ARG A 356 1.89 -1.84 -19.05
N ASN A 357 3.02 -2.54 -19.02
CA ASN A 357 4.30 -1.95 -19.42
C ASN A 357 4.39 -1.82 -20.94
N ARG A 358 4.03 -0.64 -21.47
CA ARG A 358 4.19 -0.29 -22.90
C ARG A 358 5.65 0.02 -23.29
N ASN A 359 6.53 0.17 -22.29
CA ASN A 359 7.95 0.49 -22.45
C ASN A 359 8.85 -0.74 -22.15
N TYR A 360 8.35 -1.96 -22.38
CA TYR A 360 9.04 -3.19 -21.97
C TYR A 360 10.47 -3.31 -22.54
N SER A 361 10.72 -2.79 -23.74
CA SER A 361 12.05 -2.79 -24.36
C SER A 361 13.07 -2.00 -23.53
N ALA A 362 12.65 -0.89 -22.92
CA ALA A 362 13.50 -0.07 -22.04
C ALA A 362 13.75 -0.74 -20.67
N ALA A 363 12.90 -1.68 -20.27
CA ALA A 363 13.06 -2.44 -19.03
C ALA A 363 13.95 -3.70 -19.20
N MET A 364 14.28 -4.10 -20.43
CA MET A 364 15.15 -5.25 -20.70
C MET A 364 16.55 -5.00 -20.12
N GLY A 365 17.06 -5.95 -19.34
CA GLY A 365 18.37 -5.84 -18.66
C GLY A 365 18.35 -4.97 -17.40
N VAL A 366 17.22 -4.34 -17.08
CA VAL A 366 17.00 -3.58 -15.83
C VAL A 366 16.14 -4.39 -14.86
N SER A 367 15.09 -5.03 -15.37
CA SER A 367 14.24 -5.94 -14.60
C SER A 367 14.54 -7.39 -14.94
N ASN A 368 14.49 -8.25 -13.92
CA ASN A 368 14.61 -9.70 -14.06
C ASN A 368 13.30 -10.35 -14.54
N ASN A 369 12.18 -9.63 -14.45
CA ASN A 369 10.86 -10.07 -14.90
C ASN A 369 10.03 -8.83 -15.28
N ILE A 370 9.46 -8.83 -16.50
CA ILE A 370 8.66 -7.71 -17.00
C ILE A 370 7.22 -8.20 -17.20
N ALA A 371 6.33 -7.85 -16.28
CA ALA A 371 4.91 -8.15 -16.38
C ALA A 371 4.21 -7.17 -17.33
N ILE A 372 3.34 -7.71 -18.19
CA ILE A 372 2.46 -6.94 -19.08
C ILE A 372 1.03 -6.81 -18.53
N ASP A 373 0.77 -7.47 -17.40
CA ASP A 373 -0.51 -7.45 -16.72
C ASP A 373 -0.76 -6.11 -16.05
N THR A 374 -2.03 -5.77 -15.90
CA THR A 374 -2.47 -4.68 -15.03
C THR A 374 -2.97 -5.29 -13.73
N ALA A 375 -2.48 -4.79 -12.59
CA ALA A 375 -2.82 -5.36 -11.29
C ALA A 375 -2.69 -4.32 -10.17
N ILE A 376 -3.40 -4.55 -9.08
CA ILE A 376 -3.15 -3.90 -7.79
C ILE A 376 -2.46 -4.91 -6.89
N THR A 377 -1.28 -4.58 -6.39
CA THR A 377 -0.48 -5.42 -5.50
C THR A 377 -0.52 -4.88 -4.09
N VAL A 378 -1.00 -5.69 -3.16
CA VAL A 378 -0.91 -5.43 -1.71
C VAL A 378 0.40 -5.98 -1.22
N PHE A 379 1.19 -5.15 -0.53
CA PHE A 379 2.56 -5.44 -0.13
C PHE A 379 2.80 -5.08 1.33
N ASP A 380 3.27 -6.05 2.10
CA ASP A 380 3.76 -5.86 3.47
C ASP A 380 5.26 -5.57 3.42
N GLU A 381 5.65 -4.36 3.82
CA GLU A 381 7.05 -3.94 3.77
C GLU A 381 7.95 -4.64 4.80
N HIS A 382 7.40 -5.20 5.87
CA HIS A 382 8.17 -5.88 6.92
C HIS A 382 8.45 -7.33 6.54
N THR A 383 7.43 -8.05 6.09
CA THR A 383 7.55 -9.47 5.71
C THR A 383 7.98 -9.67 4.25
N LYS A 384 7.88 -8.63 3.42
CA LYS A 384 8.11 -8.65 1.97
C LYS A 384 7.15 -9.54 1.20
N VAL A 385 6.05 -9.97 1.81
CA VAL A 385 5.00 -10.74 1.16
C VAL A 385 4.08 -9.80 0.39
N SER A 386 3.63 -10.25 -0.78
CA SER A 386 2.67 -9.54 -1.60
C SER A 386 1.57 -10.44 -2.15
N LYS A 387 0.39 -9.87 -2.39
CA LYS A 387 -0.73 -10.48 -3.11
C LYS A 387 -1.22 -9.53 -4.19
N SER A 388 -1.35 -10.01 -5.42
CA SER A 388 -1.75 -9.21 -6.57
C SER A 388 -3.15 -9.56 -7.06
N PHE A 389 -3.92 -8.53 -7.40
CA PHE A 389 -5.26 -8.62 -7.95
C PHE A 389 -5.22 -8.14 -9.40
N HIS A 390 -5.31 -9.07 -10.33
CA HIS A 390 -5.19 -8.79 -11.76
C HIS A 390 -6.48 -8.22 -12.33
N LEU A 391 -6.34 -7.25 -13.23
CA LEU A 391 -7.42 -6.64 -13.99
C LEU A 391 -7.40 -7.15 -15.44
N PRO A 392 -8.55 -7.17 -16.13
CA PRO A 392 -8.59 -7.56 -17.53
C PRO A 392 -7.82 -6.58 -18.42
N SER A 393 -7.43 -7.05 -19.60
CA SER A 393 -6.64 -6.28 -20.57
C SER A 393 -7.35 -5.02 -21.10
N THR A 394 -8.66 -4.92 -20.89
CA THR A 394 -9.55 -3.79 -21.19
C THR A 394 -9.38 -2.59 -20.24
N VAL A 395 -8.73 -2.81 -19.09
CA VAL A 395 -8.30 -1.78 -18.14
C VAL A 395 -6.80 -1.91 -17.98
N SER A 396 -6.04 -1.24 -18.84
CA SER A 396 -4.59 -1.43 -18.96
C SER A 396 -3.76 -0.43 -18.15
N GLU A 397 -4.42 0.49 -17.47
CA GLU A 397 -3.82 1.68 -16.86
C GLU A 397 -4.41 1.92 -15.47
N ILE A 398 -3.53 2.06 -14.47
CA ILE A 398 -3.84 2.54 -13.11
C ILE A 398 -3.03 3.81 -12.89
N HIS A 399 -3.64 4.99 -12.77
CA HIS A 399 -2.89 6.25 -12.55
C HIS A 399 -2.71 6.57 -11.06
N ALA A 400 -3.78 6.44 -10.28
CA ALA A 400 -3.81 6.71 -8.85
C ALA A 400 -4.64 5.64 -8.11
N ILE A 401 -4.41 5.51 -6.79
CA ILE A 401 -5.11 4.59 -5.90
C ILE A 401 -5.52 5.33 -4.63
N ALA A 402 -6.72 5.04 -4.11
CA ALA A 402 -7.14 5.44 -2.77
C ALA A 402 -7.93 4.30 -2.09
N LEU A 403 -8.03 4.33 -0.76
CA LEU A 403 -8.77 3.32 0.00
C LEU A 403 -10.14 3.87 0.41
N ASN A 404 -11.22 3.14 0.10
CA ASN A 404 -12.60 3.48 0.46
C ASN A 404 -13.11 2.67 1.66
N THR A 405 -12.26 2.52 2.67
CA THR A 405 -12.62 1.82 3.90
C THR A 405 -12.92 2.84 4.99
N ARG A 406 -14.09 2.72 5.63
CA ARG A 406 -14.44 3.54 6.80
C ARG A 406 -13.51 3.11 7.95
N ARG A 407 -12.64 4.01 8.40
CA ARG A 407 -11.77 3.73 9.55
C ARG A 407 -12.45 4.10 10.86
#